data_AF-A0A942BZD4-F1
#
_entry.id   AF-A0A942BZD4-F1
#
_cell.length_a   1.000
_cell.length_b   1.000
_cell.length_c   1.000
_cell.angle_alpha   90.00
_cell.angle_beta   90.00
_cell.angle_gamma   90.00
#
_symmetry.space_group_name_H-M   'P 1'
#
loop_
_entity.id
_entity.type
_entity.pdbx_description
1 polymer ?
#
loop_
_entity_poly.entity_id
_entity_poly.type
_entity_poly.pdbx_seq_one_letter_code
_entity_poly.pdbx_strand_id
1 'polypeptide(L)'
;MDIQKSELDNKQRYYETVKIAVNRAWKRNVDSVVTIKYYVNGCIQGWKVGDKYLVYGYLNPDKVTYSTRCCCSRTGGLEKTEADIAEFFNGGYSLSHVNAPQKEKVIIAGWMNSRATNFQNPLYPSAIKKPRPAARVEVRIMTDADGNVISAYVSRGPTDFHNAALDAVRKLKFPPTSLSGVPTKVSGWISFDFKP
;
A
#
# COMPACT_ATOMS: atom_id res chain seq x y z
N MET A 1 1.26 5.29 7.77
CA MET A 1 0.43 4.21 8.36
C MET A 1 -0.98 4.38 7.85
N ASP A 2 -1.71 3.29 7.63
CA ASP A 2 -3.14 3.30 7.30
C ASP A 2 -3.84 2.33 8.26
N ILE A 3 -4.83 2.80 9.02
CA ILE A 3 -5.50 2.04 10.10
C ILE A 3 -6.95 1.80 9.71
N GLN A 4 -7.35 0.53 9.61
CA GLN A 4 -8.74 0.12 9.37
C GLN A 4 -9.28 -0.74 10.51
N LYS A 5 -10.53 -0.53 10.90
CA LYS A 5 -11.21 -1.30 11.96
C LYS A 5 -12.12 -2.36 11.36
N SER A 6 -12.14 -3.55 11.94
CA SER A 6 -13.12 -4.57 11.60
C SER A 6 -14.48 -4.28 12.23
N GLU A 7 -15.52 -4.94 11.73
CA GLU A 7 -16.78 -5.08 12.45
C GLU A 7 -16.57 -5.80 13.78
N LEU A 8 -17.48 -5.58 14.74
CA LEU A 8 -17.50 -6.23 16.04
C LEU A 8 -17.94 -7.70 15.89
N ASP A 9 -17.20 -8.62 16.49
CA ASP A 9 -17.62 -10.02 16.59
C ASP A 9 -18.76 -10.21 17.63
N ASN A 10 -19.33 -11.41 17.68
CA ASN A 10 -20.41 -11.77 18.62
C ASN A 10 -20.01 -11.63 20.10
N LYS A 11 -18.74 -11.37 20.40
CA LYS A 11 -18.19 -11.13 21.74
C LYS A 11 -17.76 -9.67 21.92
N GLN A 12 -18.23 -8.76 21.07
CA GLN A 12 -17.87 -7.33 21.02
C GLN A 12 -16.37 -7.06 20.85
N ARG A 13 -15.64 -7.96 20.22
CA ARG A 13 -14.22 -7.77 19.90
C ARG A 13 -14.09 -7.31 18.47
N TYR A 14 -13.17 -6.39 18.22
CA TYR A 14 -12.77 -6.01 16.88
C TYR A 14 -11.25 -6.09 16.77
N TYR A 15 -10.76 -6.24 15.55
CA TYR A 15 -9.36 -6.10 15.24
C TYR A 15 -9.14 -4.82 14.46
N GLU A 16 -7.98 -4.21 14.67
CA GLU A 16 -7.49 -3.13 13.83
C GLU A 16 -6.40 -3.71 12.93
N THR A 17 -6.39 -3.26 11.68
CA THR A 17 -5.33 -3.54 10.73
C THR A 17 -4.55 -2.26 10.48
N VAL A 18 -3.23 -2.33 10.59
CA VAL A 18 -2.35 -1.20 10.33
C VAL A 18 -1.30 -1.57 9.29
N LYS A 19 -1.22 -0.78 8.21
CA LYS A 19 -0.12 -0.86 7.25
C LYS A 19 1.06 -0.02 7.76
N ILE A 20 2.22 -0.61 7.98
CA ILE A 20 3.40 0.07 8.52
C ILE A 20 4.59 -0.10 7.57
N ALA A 21 5.32 1.00 7.35
CA ALA A 21 6.58 0.96 6.62
C ALA A 21 7.66 0.30 7.48
N VAL A 22 8.32 -0.72 6.94
CA VAL A 22 9.41 -1.42 7.62
C VAL A 22 10.71 -0.67 7.39
N ASN A 23 11.45 -0.38 8.46
CA ASN A 23 12.80 0.18 8.35
C ASN A 23 13.86 -0.93 8.33
N ARG A 24 13.69 -1.95 9.20
CA ARG A 24 14.61 -3.07 9.40
C ARG A 24 13.84 -4.34 9.74
N ALA A 25 14.39 -5.48 9.37
CA ALA A 25 13.84 -6.79 9.73
C ALA A 25 14.96 -7.76 10.16
N TRP A 26 14.73 -8.49 11.25
CA TRP A 26 15.79 -9.28 11.91
C TRP A 26 15.63 -10.79 11.71
N LYS A 27 14.43 -11.35 11.85
CA LYS A 27 14.23 -12.82 11.78
C LYS A 27 13.87 -13.34 10.40
N ARG A 28 13.27 -12.50 9.57
CA ARG A 28 12.75 -12.86 8.26
C ARG A 28 12.85 -11.67 7.33
N ASN A 29 13.08 -11.94 6.06
CA ASN A 29 12.85 -10.96 5.01
C ASN A 29 11.35 -10.63 4.95
N VAL A 30 11.04 -9.35 5.05
CA VAL A 30 9.68 -8.82 4.96
C VAL A 30 9.65 -7.70 3.92
N ASP A 31 8.47 -7.44 3.39
CA ASP A 31 8.25 -6.34 2.45
C ASP A 31 8.48 -4.98 3.11
N SER A 32 8.73 -3.95 2.29
CA SER A 32 8.89 -2.56 2.74
C SER A 32 7.65 -1.99 3.43
N VAL A 33 6.49 -2.62 3.25
CA VAL A 33 5.26 -2.35 3.99
C VAL A 33 4.67 -3.67 4.44
N VAL A 34 4.32 -3.78 5.72
CA VAL A 34 3.63 -4.95 6.27
C VAL A 34 2.28 -4.54 6.83
N THR A 35 1.31 -5.46 6.76
CA THR A 35 -0.01 -5.28 7.39
C THR A 35 -0.04 -6.03 8.71
N ILE A 36 -0.27 -5.31 9.81
CA ILE A 36 -0.38 -5.88 11.14
C ILE A 36 -1.85 -5.92 11.55
N LYS A 37 -2.34 -7.09 11.92
CA LYS A 37 -3.64 -7.32 12.55
C LYS A 37 -3.46 -7.42 14.06
N TYR A 38 -4.20 -6.65 14.84
CA TYR A 38 -4.18 -6.80 16.31
C TYR A 38 -5.59 -6.65 16.89
N TYR A 39 -5.88 -7.41 17.94
CA TYR A 39 -7.14 -7.31 18.66
C TYR A 39 -7.09 -6.13 19.64
N VAL A 40 -8.10 -5.26 19.60
CA VAL A 40 -8.23 -4.18 20.58
C VAL A 40 -8.93 -4.72 21.81
N ASN A 41 -8.18 -5.33 22.73
CA ASN A 41 -8.73 -5.74 24.03
C ASN A 41 -7.70 -5.73 25.19
N GLY A 42 -6.73 -4.81 25.14
CA GLY A 42 -5.80 -4.55 26.24
C GLY A 42 -4.38 -4.28 25.77
N CYS A 43 -3.84 -3.14 26.21
CA CYS A 43 -2.42 -2.75 26.26
C CYS A 43 -1.78 -2.01 25.07
N ILE A 44 -2.14 -2.24 23.80
CA ILE A 44 -1.57 -1.40 22.72
C ILE A 44 -2.34 -0.09 22.67
N GLN A 45 -1.85 0.93 23.38
CA GLN A 45 -2.26 2.32 23.15
C GLN A 45 -1.97 2.62 21.67
N GLY A 46 -3.01 2.90 20.90
CA GLY A 46 -3.01 2.86 19.45
C GLY A 46 -1.79 3.48 18.75
N TRP A 47 -1.48 2.96 17.57
CA TRP A 47 -0.36 3.42 16.75
C TRP A 47 -0.53 4.89 16.39
N LYS A 48 0.53 5.67 16.60
CA LYS A 48 0.59 7.08 16.24
C LYS A 48 1.35 7.24 14.92
N VAL A 49 0.74 7.97 13.99
CA VAL A 49 1.37 8.27 12.70
C VAL A 49 2.63 9.12 12.95
N GLY A 50 3.77 8.67 12.43
CA GLY A 50 5.07 9.34 12.58
C GLY A 50 5.98 8.68 13.61
N ASP A 51 5.41 7.96 14.58
CA ASP A 51 6.18 7.25 15.60
C ASP A 51 6.79 5.96 15.03
N LYS A 52 7.92 5.57 15.62
CA LYS A 52 8.61 4.32 15.29
C LYS A 52 8.30 3.29 16.35
N TYR A 53 8.18 2.04 15.92
CA TYR A 53 7.83 0.93 16.80
C TYR A 53 8.73 -0.27 16.52
N LEU A 54 9.09 -0.99 17.57
CA LEU A 54 9.57 -2.36 17.46
C LEU A 54 8.35 -3.27 17.44
N VAL A 55 8.27 -4.19 16.48
CA VAL A 55 7.11 -5.06 16.30
C VAL A 55 7.51 -6.53 16.35
N TYR A 56 6.90 -7.26 17.27
CA TYR A 56 6.94 -8.71 17.33
C TYR A 56 5.66 -9.28 16.74
N GLY A 57 5.71 -9.57 15.44
CA GLY A 57 4.60 -10.17 14.69
C GLY A 57 4.88 -11.62 14.28
N TYR A 58 3.85 -12.45 14.25
CA TYR A 58 3.86 -13.76 13.60
C TYR A 58 3.06 -13.71 12.30
N LEU A 59 3.57 -14.38 11.26
CA LEU A 59 2.89 -14.45 9.97
C LEU A 59 1.61 -15.28 10.12
N ASN A 60 0.48 -14.73 9.67
CA ASN A 60 -0.79 -15.43 9.67
C ASN A 60 -0.87 -16.50 8.58
N PRO A 61 -1.84 -17.42 8.65
CA PRO A 61 -2.07 -18.43 7.61
C PRO A 61 -2.31 -17.86 6.21
N ASP A 62 -2.79 -16.61 6.11
CA ASP A 62 -2.96 -15.89 4.84
C ASP A 62 -1.63 -15.51 4.17
N LYS A 63 -0.49 -15.72 4.84
CA LYS A 63 0.88 -15.45 4.37
C LYS A 63 1.16 -13.99 3.99
N VAL A 64 0.24 -13.08 4.29
CA VAL A 64 0.31 -11.67 3.89
C VAL A 64 0.24 -10.74 5.11
N THR A 65 -0.47 -11.15 6.15
CA THR A 65 -0.67 -10.32 7.34
C THR A 65 0.05 -10.90 8.54
N TYR A 66 0.47 -10.01 9.43
CA TYR A 66 1.15 -10.37 10.67
C TYR A 66 0.23 -10.08 11.83
N SER A 67 0.14 -10.98 12.80
CA SER A 67 -0.56 -10.69 14.05
C SER A 67 0.43 -10.47 15.17
N THR A 68 0.12 -9.56 16.08
CA THR A 68 0.80 -9.48 17.38
C THR A 68 0.02 -10.31 18.39
N ARG A 69 0.66 -10.76 19.47
CA ARG A 69 -0.09 -11.40 20.58
C ARG A 69 -0.69 -10.29 21.44
N CYS A 70 -1.91 -10.46 21.95
CA CYS A 70 -2.38 -9.59 23.02
C CYS A 70 -1.50 -9.79 24.25
N CYS A 71 -1.26 -8.66 24.93
CA CYS A 71 -0.82 -8.60 26.30
C CYS A 71 0.66 -9.06 26.46
N CYS A 72 1.56 -8.16 26.83
CA CYS A 72 2.99 -8.42 27.06
C CYS A 72 3.84 -8.79 25.82
N SER A 73 3.40 -8.48 24.60
CA SER A 73 4.33 -8.53 23.47
C SER A 73 5.38 -7.42 23.64
N ARG A 74 6.68 -7.73 23.45
CA ARG A 74 7.78 -6.74 23.30
C ARG A 74 7.56 -5.71 22.17
N THR A 75 6.37 -5.70 21.55
CA THR A 75 5.94 -4.68 20.60
C THR A 75 5.65 -3.40 21.35
N GLY A 76 6.36 -2.32 21.03
CA GLY A 76 6.23 -1.04 21.72
C GLY A 76 6.86 0.09 20.92
N GLY A 77 6.67 1.32 21.41
CA GLY A 77 7.36 2.50 20.87
C GLY A 77 8.86 2.29 20.93
N LEU A 78 9.56 2.67 19.85
CA LEU A 78 10.99 2.39 19.69
C LEU A 78 11.80 2.91 20.89
N GLU A 79 11.42 4.07 21.42
CA GLU A 79 12.03 4.74 22.57
C GLU A 79 11.98 3.90 23.86
N LYS A 80 11.05 2.95 23.98
CA LYS A 80 10.91 2.06 25.15
C LYS A 80 11.52 0.67 24.93
N THR A 81 12.07 0.42 23.74
CA THR A 81 12.51 -0.93 23.32
C THR A 81 14.00 -1.01 22.99
N GLU A 82 14.77 0.05 23.28
CA GLU A 82 16.24 0.05 23.07
C GLU A 82 16.93 -1.09 23.82
N ALA A 83 16.48 -1.38 25.06
CA ALA A 83 16.98 -2.51 25.84
C ALA A 83 16.64 -3.87 25.21
N ASP A 84 15.43 -4.04 24.66
CA ASP A 84 15.03 -5.26 23.95
C ASP A 84 15.85 -5.48 22.67
N ILE A 85 16.18 -4.38 21.97
CA ILE A 85 17.04 -4.42 20.78
C ILE A 85 18.46 -4.82 21.18
N ALA A 86 19.00 -4.23 22.25
CA ALA A 86 20.33 -4.56 22.75
C ALA A 86 20.44 -6.02 23.25
N GLU A 87 19.43 -6.52 23.96
CA GLU A 87 19.34 -7.92 24.39
C GLU A 87 19.39 -8.87 23.19
N PHE A 88 18.71 -8.52 22.09
CA PHE A 88 18.76 -9.28 20.84
C PHE A 88 20.18 -9.42 20.32
N PHE A 89 20.94 -8.32 20.23
CA PHE A 89 22.31 -8.33 19.74
C PHE A 89 23.27 -9.04 20.71
N ASN A 90 23.06 -8.91 22.01
CA ASN A 90 23.85 -9.62 23.03
C ASN A 90 23.63 -11.13 23.03
N GLY A 91 22.48 -11.61 22.55
CA GLY A 91 22.17 -13.03 22.36
C GLY A 91 22.81 -13.68 21.13
N GLY A 92 23.75 -13.01 20.44
CA GLY A 92 24.45 -13.55 19.27
C GLY A 92 23.78 -13.28 17.92
N TYR A 93 22.74 -12.44 17.86
CA TYR A 93 22.20 -11.98 16.58
C TYR A 93 23.14 -10.94 15.96
N SER A 94 23.84 -11.30 14.89
CA SER A 94 24.70 -10.36 14.15
C SER A 94 23.88 -9.32 13.36
N LEU A 95 24.42 -8.11 13.21
CA LEU A 95 23.91 -7.10 12.28
C LEU A 95 23.77 -7.61 10.83
N SER A 96 24.53 -8.65 10.45
CA SER A 96 24.41 -9.32 9.15
C SER A 96 23.08 -10.04 8.94
N HIS A 97 22.32 -10.32 10.00
CA HIS A 97 20.96 -10.87 9.91
C HIS A 97 19.88 -9.80 9.78
N VAL A 98 20.27 -8.52 9.91
CA VAL A 98 19.36 -7.38 9.71
C VAL A 98 19.25 -7.13 8.22
N ASN A 99 18.17 -7.66 7.64
CA ASN A 99 17.89 -7.42 6.24
C ASN A 99 17.19 -6.07 6.07
N ALA A 100 17.62 -5.34 5.05
CA ALA A 100 16.81 -4.25 4.53
C ALA A 100 15.46 -4.84 4.07
N PRO A 101 14.35 -4.12 4.27
CA PRO A 101 13.06 -4.56 3.77
C PRO A 101 13.15 -4.81 2.27
N GLN A 102 12.54 -5.90 1.79
CA GLN A 102 12.42 -6.09 0.36
C GLN A 102 11.57 -4.95 -0.19
N LYS A 103 12.14 -4.11 -1.06
CA LYS A 103 11.37 -3.13 -1.81
C LYS A 103 10.22 -3.87 -2.46
N GLU A 104 8.99 -3.43 -2.18
CA GLU A 104 7.78 -3.98 -2.80
C GLU A 104 8.04 -4.22 -4.29
N LYS A 105 7.85 -5.47 -4.73
CA LYS A 105 8.05 -5.84 -6.12
C LYS A 105 6.99 -5.09 -6.94
N VAL A 106 7.38 -4.10 -7.72
CA VAL A 106 6.47 -3.42 -8.64
C VAL A 106 6.59 -4.10 -10.00
N ILE A 107 5.50 -4.68 -10.48
CA ILE A 107 5.46 -5.26 -11.84
C ILE A 107 5.17 -4.13 -12.82
N ILE A 108 5.97 -4.02 -13.89
CA ILE A 108 5.70 -3.09 -14.99
C ILE A 108 4.84 -3.84 -16.02
N ALA A 109 3.56 -3.48 -16.11
CA ALA A 109 2.59 -4.16 -16.98
C ALA A 109 2.44 -3.53 -18.38
N GLY A 110 3.10 -2.40 -18.65
CA GLY A 110 2.95 -1.69 -19.94
C GLY A 110 1.59 -0.99 -20.03
N TRP A 111 0.94 -1.06 -21.21
CA TRP A 111 -0.38 -0.46 -21.42
C TRP A 111 -1.48 -1.25 -20.70
N MET A 112 -2.27 -0.55 -19.89
CA MET A 112 -3.26 -1.15 -18.98
C MET A 112 -4.71 -0.84 -19.35
N ASN A 113 -4.98 -0.17 -20.47
CA ASN A 113 -6.33 0.22 -20.91
C ASN A 113 -7.32 -0.95 -20.90
N SER A 114 -6.97 -2.07 -21.53
CA SER A 114 -7.81 -3.27 -21.62
C SER A 114 -7.93 -4.06 -20.31
N ARG A 115 -7.13 -3.71 -19.30
CA ARG A 115 -7.13 -4.37 -17.98
C ARG A 115 -8.02 -3.66 -16.97
N ALA A 116 -8.41 -2.41 -17.23
CA ALA A 116 -9.35 -1.70 -16.37
C ALA A 116 -10.78 -2.23 -16.61
N THR A 117 -11.46 -2.61 -15.53
CA THR A 117 -12.79 -3.22 -15.58
C THR A 117 -13.89 -2.23 -15.95
N ASN A 118 -13.66 -0.95 -15.68
CA ASN A 118 -14.58 0.16 -15.93
C ASN A 118 -13.97 1.23 -16.83
N PHE A 119 -13.06 0.85 -17.73
CA PHE A 119 -12.41 1.80 -18.63
C PHE A 119 -13.44 2.52 -19.51
N GLN A 120 -13.44 3.85 -19.43
CA GLN A 120 -14.19 4.72 -20.32
C GLN A 120 -13.36 5.96 -20.61
N ASN A 121 -13.46 6.47 -21.84
CA ASN A 121 -12.83 7.74 -22.17
C ASN A 121 -13.51 8.88 -21.40
N PRO A 122 -12.75 9.87 -20.89
CA PRO A 122 -13.31 10.95 -20.11
C PRO A 122 -14.11 11.88 -21.03
N LEU A 123 -15.12 12.54 -20.45
CA LEU A 123 -15.84 13.60 -21.14
C LEU A 123 -14.90 14.76 -21.46
N TYR A 124 -15.18 15.44 -22.56
CA TYR A 124 -14.45 16.64 -22.94
C TYR A 124 -14.59 17.71 -21.84
N PRO A 125 -13.49 18.29 -21.31
CA PRO A 125 -13.55 19.18 -20.16
C PRO A 125 -14.31 20.47 -20.47
N SER A 126 -15.31 20.81 -19.65
CA SER A 126 -16.08 22.06 -19.79
C SER A 126 -15.26 23.33 -19.50
N ALA A 127 -14.11 23.20 -18.82
CA ALA A 127 -13.18 24.29 -18.57
C ALA A 127 -12.53 24.84 -19.86
N ILE A 128 -12.57 24.06 -20.95
CA ILE A 128 -12.00 24.45 -22.24
C ILE A 128 -13.02 25.36 -22.97
N LYS A 129 -12.84 26.68 -22.80
CA LYS A 129 -13.74 27.70 -23.38
C LYS A 129 -13.66 27.83 -24.91
N LYS A 130 -12.54 27.42 -25.51
CA LYS A 130 -12.31 27.47 -26.96
C LYS A 130 -12.19 26.04 -27.49
N PRO A 131 -12.86 25.66 -28.57
CA PRO A 131 -12.77 24.31 -29.12
C PRO A 131 -11.30 23.94 -29.37
N ARG A 132 -10.85 22.80 -28.83
CA ARG A 132 -9.57 22.20 -29.18
C ARG A 132 -9.84 20.99 -30.08
N PRO A 133 -8.89 20.61 -30.95
CA PRO A 133 -8.97 19.35 -31.65
C PRO A 133 -8.96 18.17 -30.67
N ALA A 134 -9.29 16.98 -31.18
CA ALA A 134 -9.16 15.74 -30.44
C ALA A 134 -7.74 15.59 -29.89
N ALA A 135 -7.64 15.12 -28.65
CA ALA A 135 -6.38 15.05 -27.91
C ALA A 135 -6.21 13.69 -27.25
N ARG A 136 -4.98 13.22 -27.19
CA ARG A 136 -4.60 12.00 -26.47
C ARG A 136 -3.75 12.36 -25.26
N VAL A 137 -4.12 11.82 -24.11
CA VAL A 137 -3.39 12.01 -22.84
C VAL A 137 -2.95 10.65 -22.32
N GLU A 138 -1.66 10.52 -22.06
CA GLU A 138 -1.06 9.32 -21.49
C GLU A 138 -0.74 9.58 -20.02
N VAL A 139 -1.20 8.69 -19.17
CA VAL A 139 -1.05 8.77 -17.71
C VAL A 139 -0.32 7.52 -17.25
N ARG A 140 0.79 7.71 -16.55
CA ARG A 140 1.45 6.61 -15.84
C ARG A 140 0.80 6.43 -14.48
N ILE A 141 0.44 5.19 -14.17
CA ILE A 141 -0.28 4.81 -12.97
C ILE A 141 0.48 3.76 -12.17
N MET A 142 0.15 3.68 -10.89
CA MET A 142 0.48 2.56 -10.02
C MET A 142 -0.79 2.10 -9.32
N THR A 143 -1.05 0.80 -9.33
CA THR A 143 -2.16 0.16 -8.61
C THR A 143 -1.65 -0.62 -7.41
N ASP A 144 -2.47 -0.67 -6.36
CA ASP A 144 -2.28 -1.64 -5.28
C ASP A 144 -2.67 -3.05 -5.73
N ALA A 145 -2.51 -4.01 -4.82
CA ALA A 145 -2.82 -5.40 -5.09
C ALA A 145 -4.32 -5.70 -5.17
N ASP A 146 -5.17 -4.82 -4.63
CA ASP A 146 -6.63 -4.90 -4.71
C ASP A 146 -7.16 -4.28 -6.01
N GLY A 147 -6.28 -3.67 -6.81
CA GLY A 147 -6.60 -3.08 -8.12
C GLY A 147 -7.07 -1.62 -8.05
N ASN A 148 -6.80 -0.91 -6.95
CA ASN A 148 -7.05 0.52 -6.83
C ASN A 148 -5.84 1.33 -7.29
N VAL A 149 -6.07 2.45 -7.97
CA VAL A 149 -5.00 3.37 -8.33
C VAL A 149 -4.51 4.13 -7.09
N ILE A 150 -3.23 3.95 -6.76
CA ILE A 150 -2.59 4.59 -5.60
C ILE A 150 -1.64 5.74 -6.00
N SER A 151 -1.22 5.80 -7.26
CA SER A 151 -0.54 6.98 -7.81
C SER A 151 -0.83 7.14 -9.30
N ALA A 152 -0.87 8.39 -9.76
CA ALA A 152 -1.10 8.74 -11.16
C ALA A 152 -0.40 10.06 -11.49
N TYR A 153 0.26 10.11 -12.63
CA TYR A 153 0.80 11.35 -13.19
C TYR A 153 0.73 11.32 -14.71
N VAL A 154 0.52 12.47 -15.32
CA VAL A 154 0.48 12.60 -16.78
C VAL A 154 1.90 12.46 -17.32
N SER A 155 2.12 11.49 -18.20
CA SER A 155 3.40 11.31 -18.89
C SER A 155 3.46 12.10 -20.19
N ARG A 156 2.33 12.24 -20.89
CA ARG A 156 2.24 12.94 -22.18
C ARG A 156 0.83 13.48 -22.44
N GLY A 157 0.74 14.54 -23.24
CA GLY A 157 -0.52 15.12 -23.72
C GLY A 157 -0.68 16.60 -23.36
N PRO A 158 -1.70 17.30 -23.91
CA PRO A 158 -1.88 18.75 -23.70
C PRO A 158 -2.38 19.08 -22.29
N THR A 159 -1.84 20.14 -21.70
CA THR A 159 -2.10 20.55 -20.30
C THR A 159 -3.58 20.79 -19.99
N ASP A 160 -4.34 21.29 -20.97
CA ASP A 160 -5.79 21.54 -20.84
C ASP A 160 -6.60 20.29 -20.45
N PHE A 161 -6.10 19.09 -20.77
CA PHE A 161 -6.77 17.81 -20.51
C PHE A 161 -6.19 17.02 -19.32
N HIS A 162 -5.12 17.51 -18.68
CA HIS A 162 -4.40 16.77 -17.63
C HIS A 162 -5.29 16.45 -16.44
N ASN A 163 -6.02 17.45 -15.93
CA ASN A 163 -6.88 17.27 -14.75
C ASN A 163 -7.98 16.25 -15.01
N ALA A 164 -8.66 16.35 -16.16
CA ALA A 164 -9.72 15.40 -16.52
C ALA A 164 -9.19 13.98 -16.69
N ALA A 165 -7.99 13.81 -17.26
CA ALA A 165 -7.33 12.51 -17.38
C ALA A 165 -6.95 11.93 -16.00
N LEU A 166 -6.40 12.74 -15.09
CA LEU A 166 -6.06 12.31 -13.73
C LEU A 166 -7.29 11.91 -12.93
N ASP A 167 -8.37 12.67 -13.05
CA ASP A 167 -9.63 12.36 -12.37
C ASP A 167 -10.31 11.10 -12.92
N ALA A 168 -10.21 10.86 -14.22
CA ALA A 168 -10.68 9.62 -14.83
C ALA A 168 -9.86 8.41 -14.36
N VAL A 169 -8.52 8.52 -14.35
CA VAL A 169 -7.63 7.46 -13.86
C VAL A 169 -7.96 7.08 -12.41
N ARG A 170 -8.18 8.05 -11.51
CA ARG A 170 -8.49 7.79 -10.09
C ARG A 170 -9.75 6.96 -9.89
N LYS A 171 -10.68 7.00 -10.85
CA LYS A 171 -11.93 6.24 -10.83
C LYS A 171 -11.79 4.84 -11.44
N LEU A 172 -10.68 4.55 -12.12
CA LEU A 172 -10.45 3.24 -12.72
C LEU A 172 -10.27 2.16 -11.64
N LYS A 173 -10.78 0.98 -11.95
CA LYS A 173 -10.61 -0.24 -11.17
C LYS A 173 -9.94 -1.29 -12.03
N PHE A 174 -9.04 -2.03 -11.41
CA PHE A 174 -8.29 -3.12 -12.03
C PHE A 174 -8.59 -4.43 -11.30
N PRO A 175 -8.42 -5.59 -11.95
CA PRO A 175 -8.49 -6.86 -11.25
C PRO A 175 -7.37 -6.96 -10.20
N PRO A 176 -7.64 -7.56 -9.03
CA PRO A 176 -6.62 -7.82 -8.03
C PRO A 176 -5.44 -8.58 -8.63
N THR A 177 -4.22 -8.15 -8.32
CA THR A 177 -3.01 -8.74 -8.89
C THR A 177 -2.16 -9.38 -7.81
N SER A 178 -1.82 -10.65 -8.01
CA SER A 178 -0.85 -11.37 -7.21
C SER A 178 0.19 -12.04 -8.09
N LEU A 179 1.43 -12.09 -7.64
CA LEU A 179 2.52 -12.82 -8.27
C LEU A 179 2.93 -13.96 -7.36
N SER A 180 2.77 -15.20 -7.82
CA SER A 180 3.05 -16.40 -7.02
C SER A 180 2.30 -16.42 -5.68
N GLY A 181 1.07 -15.90 -5.65
CA GLY A 181 0.23 -15.80 -4.45
C GLY A 181 0.57 -14.62 -3.54
N VAL A 182 1.53 -13.77 -3.90
CA VAL A 182 1.87 -12.55 -3.15
C VAL A 182 1.16 -11.35 -3.76
N PRO A 183 0.32 -10.60 -3.00
CA PRO A 183 -0.30 -9.35 -3.45
C PRO A 183 0.77 -8.36 -3.94
N THR A 184 0.68 -7.92 -5.20
CA THR A 184 1.78 -7.20 -5.86
C THR A 184 1.30 -5.91 -6.52
N LYS A 185 2.04 -4.81 -6.33
CA LYS A 185 1.75 -3.53 -6.99
C LYS A 185 2.10 -3.59 -8.47
N VAL A 186 1.28 -2.92 -9.29
CA VAL A 186 1.48 -2.89 -10.74
C VAL A 186 1.65 -1.44 -11.19
N SER A 187 2.66 -1.16 -12.01
CA SER A 187 2.81 0.12 -12.70
C SER A 187 2.60 -0.06 -14.20
N GLY A 188 1.97 0.91 -14.83
CA GLY A 188 1.76 0.91 -16.26
C GLY A 188 1.24 2.25 -16.77
N TRP A 189 0.74 2.25 -18.00
CA TRP A 189 0.25 3.44 -18.68
C TRP A 189 -1.20 3.25 -19.10
N ILE A 190 -1.97 4.32 -18.96
CA ILE A 190 -3.34 4.45 -19.47
C ILE A 190 -3.34 5.58 -20.48
N SER A 191 -3.94 5.34 -21.64
CA SER A 191 -4.20 6.38 -22.62
C SER A 191 -5.67 6.77 -22.62
N PHE A 192 -5.96 8.05 -22.67
CA PHE A 192 -7.32 8.56 -22.88
C PHE A 192 -7.39 9.38 -24.16
N ASP A 193 -8.46 9.16 -24.91
CA ASP A 193 -8.78 9.94 -26.09
C ASP A 193 -9.93 10.89 -25.76
N PHE A 194 -9.67 12.19 -25.92
CA PHE A 194 -10.64 13.26 -25.78
C PHE A 194 -11.14 13.66 -27.16
N LYS A 195 -12.47 13.65 -27.34
CA LYS A 195 -13.14 14.04 -28.58
C LYS A 195 -14.09 15.21 -28.27
N PRO A 196 -14.10 16.28 -29.09
CA PRO A 196 -15.04 17.38 -28.97
C PRO A 196 -16.50 16.95 -29.14
#